data_AF-A0A6I5WEC6-F1
#
_entry.id   AF-A0A6I5WEC6-F1
#
_cell.length_a   1.000
_cell.length_b   1.000
_cell.length_c   1.000
_cell.angle_alpha   90.00
_cell.angle_beta   90.00
_cell.angle_gamma   90.00
#
_symmetry.space_group_name_H-M   'P 1'
#
loop_
_entity.id
_entity.type
_entity.pdbx_description
1 polymer ?
#
loop_
_entity_poly.entity_id
_entity_poly.type
_entity_poly.pdbx_seq_one_letter_code
_entity_poly.pdbx_strand_id
1 'polypeptide(L)'
;MRSRRRRLASGMDMVERRLSRASAIHRRWPLLLLAFSAFAALGVLVLLIGPVARWLTPLTGVFGKDIPASLNATRQMLLVAVAGIVATAGLAFTARTFFLTRRGQWADRYGKAVTQLGSAEPMERVGGIYALERLMAESPHDHWTVVEVLATFVRRHAARLEGESADSGSPTPPAVDVQSALTVLCRRPRRPETHTLDLSGSDLRGAAMSGGHLPRTRFDNSCLKRADLSGADLRGASFLTADLTEALLVNSNLEDAFLTAADLSWAALAGARLDRASLVAARLEGTILEDARLHGALLTPPDVDGLTAAQLTTALLDDATELPSHLATPSGPDRAARA
;
A
#
# COMPACT_ATOMS: atom_id res chain seq x y z
N MET A 1 38.53 -33.07 -50.54
CA MET A 1 37.80 -32.64 -49.32
C MET A 1 38.66 -32.22 -48.11
N ARG A 2 39.88 -32.74 -47.91
CA ARG A 2 40.73 -32.38 -46.75
C ARG A 2 41.37 -30.97 -46.79
N SER A 3 41.56 -30.38 -47.98
CA SER A 3 42.22 -29.06 -48.12
C SER A 3 41.32 -27.86 -47.83
N ARG A 4 39.99 -27.98 -48.04
CA ARG A 4 39.01 -26.91 -47.70
C ARG A 4 38.77 -26.78 -46.20
N ARG A 5 38.79 -27.89 -45.43
CA ARG A 5 38.60 -27.86 -43.97
C ARG A 5 39.75 -27.18 -43.21
N ARG A 6 41.00 -27.27 -43.70
CA ARG A 6 42.15 -26.58 -43.09
C ARG A 6 42.12 -25.05 -43.25
N ARG A 7 41.58 -24.54 -44.36
CA ARG A 7 41.48 -23.07 -44.57
C ARG A 7 40.38 -22.43 -43.72
N LEU A 8 39.28 -23.14 -43.44
CA LEU A 8 38.21 -22.65 -42.57
C LEU A 8 38.63 -22.63 -41.08
N ALA A 9 39.34 -23.67 -40.62
CA ALA A 9 39.89 -23.71 -39.25
C ALA A 9 40.91 -22.58 -38.99
N SER A 10 41.75 -22.25 -39.98
CA SER A 10 42.72 -21.15 -39.88
C SER A 10 42.06 -19.75 -39.86
N GLY A 11 40.86 -19.61 -40.44
CA GLY A 11 40.11 -18.36 -40.44
C GLY A 11 39.44 -18.08 -39.09
N MET A 12 38.85 -19.10 -38.47
CA MET A 12 38.22 -19.00 -37.14
C MET A 12 39.24 -18.69 -36.03
N ASP A 13 40.43 -19.30 -36.09
CA ASP A 13 41.53 -19.07 -35.14
C ASP A 13 42.04 -17.61 -35.15
N MET A 14 41.92 -16.93 -36.30
CA MET A 14 42.32 -15.54 -36.45
C MET A 14 41.25 -14.55 -35.95
N VAL A 15 39.98 -14.93 -36.02
CA VAL A 15 38.85 -14.13 -35.49
C VAL A 15 38.78 -14.22 -33.97
N GLU A 16 38.97 -15.39 -33.38
CA GLU A 16 39.03 -15.56 -31.92
C GLU A 16 40.20 -14.79 -31.27
N ARG A 17 41.37 -14.74 -31.93
CA ARG A 17 42.51 -13.93 -31.47
C ARG A 17 42.26 -12.41 -31.57
N ARG A 18 41.38 -11.95 -32.46
CA ARG A 18 40.99 -10.53 -32.55
C ARG A 18 39.98 -10.17 -31.46
N LEU A 19 39.05 -11.07 -31.14
CA LEU A 19 38.08 -10.88 -30.05
C LEU A 19 38.74 -10.94 -28.66
N SER A 20 39.77 -11.77 -28.46
CA SER A 20 40.52 -11.82 -27.19
C SER A 20 41.43 -10.62 -26.94
N ARG A 21 41.93 -9.96 -28.00
CA ARG A 21 42.67 -8.69 -27.88
C ARG A 21 41.75 -7.50 -27.59
N ALA A 22 40.52 -7.51 -28.11
CA ALA A 22 39.52 -6.48 -27.86
C ALA A 22 39.05 -6.48 -26.39
N SER A 23 38.89 -7.66 -25.76
CA SER A 23 38.50 -7.77 -24.35
C SER A 23 39.64 -7.44 -23.36
N ALA A 24 40.90 -7.61 -23.78
CA ALA A 24 42.07 -7.22 -22.98
C ALA A 24 42.23 -5.70 -22.83
N ILE A 25 41.77 -4.93 -23.83
CA ILE A 25 41.82 -3.47 -23.80
C ILE A 25 40.81 -2.92 -22.79
N HIS A 26 39.56 -3.37 -22.83
CA HIS A 26 38.51 -2.91 -21.90
C HIS A 26 38.82 -3.20 -20.42
N ARG A 27 39.57 -4.26 -20.12
CA ARG A 27 39.96 -4.61 -18.75
C ARG A 27 41.01 -3.67 -18.12
N ARG A 28 41.76 -2.90 -18.93
CA ARG A 28 42.86 -2.02 -18.46
C ARG A 28 42.46 -0.56 -18.25
N TRP A 29 41.38 -0.11 -18.88
CA TRP A 29 40.84 1.25 -18.72
C TRP A 29 40.57 1.66 -17.26
N PRO A 30 39.95 0.84 -16.39
CA PRO A 30 39.71 1.26 -15.01
C PRO A 30 41.00 1.48 -14.22
N LEU A 31 42.06 0.71 -14.49
CA LEU A 31 43.37 0.87 -13.82
C LEU A 31 44.08 2.15 -14.24
N LEU A 32 44.03 2.50 -15.53
CA LEU A 32 44.62 3.73 -16.05
C LEU A 32 43.91 4.98 -15.50
N LEU A 33 42.58 4.94 -15.39
CA LEU A 33 41.79 6.02 -14.78
C LEU A 33 42.10 6.18 -13.30
N LEU A 34 42.26 5.08 -12.57
CA LEU A 34 42.64 5.10 -11.15
C LEU A 34 44.04 5.72 -10.96
N ALA A 35 45.01 5.28 -11.76
CA ALA A 35 46.38 5.81 -11.72
C ALA A 35 46.41 7.31 -12.05
N PHE A 36 45.64 7.76 -13.05
CA PHE A 36 45.51 9.17 -13.39
C PHE A 36 44.88 9.98 -12.24
N SER A 37 43.81 9.48 -11.62
CA SER A 37 43.18 10.16 -10.48
C SER A 37 44.11 10.28 -9.27
N ALA A 38 44.93 9.24 -9.01
CA ALA A 38 45.90 9.25 -7.92
C ALA A 38 47.02 10.27 -8.18
N PHE A 39 47.50 10.34 -9.43
CA PHE A 39 48.50 11.32 -9.83
C PHE A 39 47.96 12.76 -9.76
N ALA A 40 46.74 12.99 -10.23
CA ALA A 40 46.07 14.28 -10.12
C ALA A 40 45.88 14.71 -8.65
N ALA A 41 45.44 13.79 -7.78
CA ALA A 41 45.31 14.05 -6.35
C ALA A 41 46.66 14.40 -5.69
N LEU A 42 47.73 13.70 -6.06
CA LEU A 42 49.09 14.00 -5.58
C LEU A 42 49.56 15.37 -6.06
N GLY A 43 49.29 15.74 -7.31
CA GLY A 43 49.61 17.06 -7.86
C GLY A 43 48.88 18.19 -7.11
N VAL A 44 47.60 18.02 -6.82
CA VAL A 44 46.81 18.97 -6.01
C VAL A 44 47.39 19.10 -4.59
N LEU A 45 47.78 17.99 -3.97
CA LEU A 45 48.40 18.00 -2.64
C LEU A 45 49.73 18.78 -2.63
N VAL A 46 50.58 18.57 -3.63
CA VAL A 46 51.85 19.29 -3.78
C VAL A 46 51.63 20.80 -4.00
N LEU A 47 50.65 21.17 -4.82
CA LEU A 47 50.27 22.57 -5.05
C LEU A 47 49.75 23.25 -3.78
N LEU A 48 48.95 22.54 -2.98
CA LEU A 48 48.41 23.05 -1.72
C LEU A 48 49.50 23.26 -0.66
N ILE A 49 50.41 22.31 -0.51
CA ILE A 49 51.49 22.37 0.51
C ILE A 49 52.60 23.36 0.13
N GLY A 50 52.83 23.59 -1.16
CA GLY A 50 53.91 24.43 -1.66
C GLY A 50 53.45 25.85 -2.03
N PRO A 51 53.09 26.12 -3.30
CA PRO A 51 52.74 27.45 -3.78
C PRO A 51 51.60 28.13 -3.02
N VAL A 52 50.50 27.39 -2.78
CA VAL A 52 49.28 27.95 -2.20
C VAL A 52 49.46 28.29 -0.72
N ALA A 53 50.11 27.41 0.06
CA ALA A 53 50.46 27.71 1.44
C ALA A 53 51.31 28.98 1.56
N ARG A 54 52.35 29.13 0.71
CA ARG A 54 53.20 30.33 0.71
C ARG A 54 52.45 31.61 0.37
N TRP A 55 51.47 31.53 -0.52
CA TRP A 55 50.65 32.67 -0.92
C TRP A 55 49.62 33.07 0.15
N LEU A 56 49.04 32.08 0.86
CA LEU A 56 48.04 32.30 1.93
C LEU A 56 48.64 32.69 3.28
N THR A 57 49.92 32.41 3.53
CA THR A 57 50.56 32.78 4.81
C THR A 57 50.73 34.30 4.88
N PRO A 58 50.11 34.99 5.87
CA PRO A 58 50.32 36.41 6.07
C PRO A 58 51.74 36.65 6.62
N LEU A 59 52.63 37.11 5.75
CA LEU A 59 54.05 37.37 6.09
C LEU A 59 54.30 38.81 6.58
N THR A 60 53.25 39.63 6.72
CA THR A 60 53.37 41.02 7.17
C THR A 60 53.79 41.08 8.64
N GLY A 61 55.05 41.44 8.91
CA GLY A 61 55.59 41.66 10.26
C GLY A 61 56.29 40.47 10.92
N VAL A 62 56.52 39.35 10.21
CA VAL A 62 57.18 38.15 10.75
C VAL A 62 58.64 38.11 10.30
N PHE A 63 59.61 38.02 11.24
CA PHE A 63 61.05 38.10 10.92
C PHE A 63 61.80 36.77 11.16
N GLY A 64 62.68 36.45 10.22
CA GLY A 64 63.79 35.49 10.37
C GLY A 64 63.39 34.06 10.76
N LYS A 65 63.33 33.78 12.07
CA LYS A 65 63.15 32.43 12.62
C LYS A 65 61.70 31.95 12.65
N ASP A 66 60.72 32.85 12.56
CA ASP A 66 59.30 32.51 12.72
C ASP A 66 58.58 32.25 11.39
N ILE A 67 59.22 32.57 10.25
CA ILE A 67 58.70 32.34 8.89
C ILE A 67 58.43 30.83 8.61
N PRO A 68 59.31 29.88 8.98
CA PRO A 68 59.04 28.45 8.79
C PRO A 68 57.86 27.95 9.65
N ALA A 69 57.65 28.56 10.83
CA ALA A 69 56.59 28.17 11.75
C ALA A 69 55.21 28.59 11.22
N SER A 70 55.07 29.82 10.71
CA SER A 70 53.80 30.30 10.13
C SER A 70 53.42 29.53 8.86
N LEU A 71 54.40 29.21 8.00
CA LEU A 71 54.17 28.37 6.80
C LEU A 71 53.69 26.96 7.16
N ASN A 72 54.26 26.34 8.18
CA ASN A 72 53.83 25.01 8.62
C ASN A 72 52.42 25.03 9.25
N ALA A 73 52.05 26.09 9.98
CA ALA A 73 50.69 26.26 10.49
C ALA A 73 49.66 26.39 9.35
N THR A 74 49.94 27.18 8.32
CA THR A 74 49.06 27.29 7.13
C THR A 74 48.94 25.94 6.40
N ARG A 75 50.03 25.19 6.25
CA ARG A 75 50.00 23.84 5.65
C ARG A 75 49.13 22.87 6.45
N GLN A 76 49.24 22.89 7.78
CA GLN A 76 48.41 22.05 8.64
C GLN A 76 46.93 22.41 8.51
N MET A 77 46.58 23.70 8.50
CA MET A 77 45.19 24.13 8.27
C MET A 77 44.66 23.67 6.90
N LEU A 78 45.46 23.81 5.84
CA LEU A 78 45.09 23.35 4.50
C LEU A 78 44.90 21.83 4.45
N LEU A 79 45.80 21.06 5.07
CA LEU A 79 45.67 19.60 5.15
C LEU A 79 44.41 19.17 5.91
N VAL A 80 44.12 19.82 7.03
CA VAL A 80 42.90 19.57 7.81
C VAL A 80 41.65 19.95 7.01
N ALA A 81 41.65 21.09 6.31
CA ALA A 81 40.54 21.51 5.46
C ALA A 81 40.29 20.52 4.31
N VAL A 82 41.35 20.07 3.63
CA VAL A 82 41.24 19.04 2.57
C VAL A 82 40.73 17.73 3.14
N ALA A 83 41.27 17.27 4.27
CA ALA A 83 40.81 16.06 4.94
C ALA A 83 39.32 16.17 5.34
N GLY A 84 38.89 17.33 5.83
CA GLY A 84 37.50 17.63 6.13
C GLY A 84 36.59 17.56 4.90
N ILE A 85 37.00 18.16 3.77
CA ILE A 85 36.24 18.09 2.50
C ILE A 85 36.15 16.64 2.01
N VAL A 86 37.25 15.90 2.01
CA VAL A 86 37.28 14.49 1.59
C VAL A 86 36.39 13.63 2.47
N ALA A 87 36.45 13.80 3.79
CA ALA A 87 35.61 13.08 4.74
C ALA A 87 34.12 13.40 4.51
N THR A 88 33.78 14.66 4.32
CA THR A 88 32.39 15.11 4.08
C THR A 88 31.87 14.57 2.74
N ALA A 89 32.68 14.61 1.68
CA ALA A 89 32.34 14.04 0.38
C ALA A 89 32.16 12.51 0.46
N GLY A 90 33.02 11.81 1.22
CA GLY A 90 32.91 10.38 1.48
C GLY A 90 31.62 10.02 2.22
N LEU A 91 31.25 10.78 3.24
CA LEU A 91 29.97 10.62 3.96
C LEU A 91 28.77 10.88 3.04
N ALA A 92 28.81 11.95 2.24
CA ALA A 92 27.75 12.27 1.28
C ALA A 92 27.60 11.18 0.20
N PHE A 93 28.72 10.67 -0.32
CA PHE A 93 28.71 9.55 -1.28
C PHE A 93 28.17 8.27 -0.65
N THR A 94 28.58 7.96 0.58
CA THR A 94 28.09 6.78 1.32
C THR A 94 26.59 6.89 1.58
N ALA A 95 26.13 8.05 2.04
CA ALA A 95 24.70 8.32 2.24
C ALA A 95 23.92 8.16 0.92
N ARG A 96 24.39 8.77 -0.17
CA ARG A 96 23.76 8.65 -1.50
C ARG A 96 23.69 7.20 -1.96
N THR A 97 24.77 6.45 -1.81
CA THR A 97 24.85 5.03 -2.22
C THR A 97 23.94 4.16 -1.37
N PHE A 98 23.85 4.43 -0.06
CA PHE A 98 22.91 3.75 0.84
C PHE A 98 21.46 3.99 0.41
N PHE A 99 21.08 5.23 0.12
CA PHE A 99 19.72 5.56 -0.34
C PHE A 99 19.40 4.91 -1.69
N LEU A 100 20.34 4.87 -2.64
CA LEU A 100 20.16 4.21 -3.94
C LEU A 100 20.01 2.68 -3.79
N THR A 101 20.86 2.06 -2.97
CA THR A 101 20.83 0.60 -2.74
C THR A 101 19.52 0.19 -2.06
N ARG A 102 19.06 0.98 -1.07
CA ARG A 102 17.79 0.73 -0.39
C ARG A 102 16.63 0.78 -1.39
N ARG A 103 16.55 1.81 -2.25
CA ARG A 103 15.50 1.89 -3.29
C ARG A 103 15.52 0.70 -4.25
N GLY A 104 16.70 0.21 -4.65
CA GLY A 104 16.82 -0.96 -5.54
C GLY A 104 16.28 -2.25 -4.93
N GLN A 105 16.53 -2.50 -3.65
CA GLN A 105 16.00 -3.68 -2.94
C GLN A 105 14.48 -3.67 -2.82
N TRP A 106 13.90 -2.48 -2.65
CA TRP A 106 12.45 -2.31 -2.61
C TRP A 106 11.79 -2.66 -3.94
N ALA A 107 12.30 -2.11 -5.05
CA ALA A 107 11.78 -2.41 -6.38
C ALA A 107 11.90 -3.91 -6.72
N ASP A 108 12.99 -4.57 -6.31
CA ASP A 108 13.19 -6.01 -6.52
C ASP A 108 12.18 -6.86 -5.72
N ARG A 109 11.96 -6.56 -4.43
CA ARG A 109 10.98 -7.27 -3.61
C ARG A 109 9.56 -7.07 -4.13
N TYR A 110 9.21 -5.84 -4.50
CA TYR A 110 7.90 -5.52 -5.06
C TYR A 110 7.68 -6.26 -6.38
N GLY A 111 8.66 -6.22 -7.30
CA GLY A 111 8.59 -6.93 -8.58
C GLY A 111 8.41 -8.45 -8.41
N LYS A 112 9.13 -9.06 -7.46
CA LYS A 112 8.97 -10.48 -7.12
C LYS A 112 7.58 -10.79 -6.58
N ALA A 113 7.07 -9.98 -5.66
CA ALA A 113 5.75 -10.18 -5.06
C ALA A 113 4.64 -10.07 -6.11
N VAL A 114 4.70 -9.08 -7.01
CA VAL A 114 3.75 -8.92 -8.12
C VAL A 114 3.86 -10.08 -9.13
N THR A 115 5.07 -10.57 -9.39
CA THR A 115 5.26 -11.75 -10.26
C THR A 115 4.59 -12.99 -9.67
N GLN A 116 4.75 -13.22 -8.36
CA GLN A 116 4.08 -14.31 -7.64
C GLN A 116 2.55 -14.15 -7.64
N LEU A 117 2.06 -12.93 -7.48
CA LEU A 117 0.63 -12.61 -7.55
C LEU A 117 0.02 -12.95 -8.92
N GLY A 118 0.80 -12.87 -10.00
CA GLY A 118 0.41 -13.24 -11.35
C GLY A 118 0.52 -14.74 -11.67
N SER A 119 0.93 -15.58 -10.70
CA SER A 119 1.08 -17.02 -10.92
C SER A 119 -0.27 -17.71 -11.13
N ALA A 120 -0.27 -18.79 -11.94
CA ALA A 120 -1.43 -19.66 -12.08
C ALA A 120 -1.70 -20.49 -10.81
N GLU A 121 -0.68 -20.69 -9.97
CA GLU A 121 -0.78 -21.48 -8.74
C GLU A 121 -1.31 -20.64 -7.57
N PRO A 122 -2.46 -20.98 -6.96
CA PRO A 122 -3.04 -20.20 -5.86
C PRO A 122 -2.09 -20.00 -4.68
N MET A 123 -1.28 -21.01 -4.35
CA MET A 123 -0.35 -20.94 -3.22
C MET A 123 0.81 -19.97 -3.47
N GLU A 124 1.26 -19.84 -4.72
CA GLU A 124 2.26 -18.83 -5.08
C GLU A 124 1.68 -17.42 -4.98
N ARG A 125 0.42 -17.23 -5.40
CA ARG A 125 -0.27 -15.94 -5.27
C ARG A 125 -0.40 -15.51 -3.81
N VAL A 126 -0.75 -16.45 -2.92
CA VAL A 126 -0.78 -16.21 -1.46
C VAL A 126 0.58 -15.75 -0.93
N GLY A 127 1.68 -16.38 -1.39
CA GLY A 127 3.04 -15.93 -1.07
C GLY A 127 3.30 -14.48 -1.52
N GLY A 128 2.88 -14.13 -2.72
CA GLY A 128 2.95 -12.76 -3.25
C GLY A 128 2.13 -11.76 -2.43
N ILE A 129 0.92 -12.12 -2.02
CA ILE A 129 0.03 -11.30 -1.18
C ILE A 129 0.69 -10.97 0.17
N TYR A 130 1.28 -11.96 0.85
CA TYR A 130 1.95 -11.74 2.14
C TYR A 130 3.28 -10.98 1.98
N ALA A 131 3.98 -11.14 0.85
CA ALA A 131 5.14 -10.31 0.53
C ALA A 131 4.74 -8.83 0.34
N LEU A 132 3.62 -8.58 -0.34
CA LEU A 132 3.03 -7.25 -0.49
C LEU A 132 2.59 -6.66 0.86
N GLU A 133 1.97 -7.46 1.74
CA GLU A 133 1.63 -7.02 3.10
C GLU A 133 2.86 -6.48 3.84
N ARG A 134 3.97 -7.22 3.80
CA ARG A 134 5.21 -6.81 4.46
C ARG A 134 5.75 -5.51 3.87
N LEU A 135 5.69 -5.35 2.55
CA LEU A 135 6.09 -4.11 1.88
C LEU A 135 5.20 -2.92 2.30
N MET A 136 3.89 -3.12 2.34
CA MET A 136 2.91 -2.13 2.82
C MET A 136 3.19 -1.70 4.26
N ALA A 137 3.55 -2.65 5.14
CA ALA A 137 3.92 -2.36 6.51
C ALA A 137 5.22 -1.54 6.60
N GLU A 138 6.26 -1.94 5.87
CA GLU A 138 7.60 -1.35 5.92
C GLU A 138 7.71 0.03 5.22
N SER A 139 6.85 0.37 4.25
CA SER A 139 6.89 1.65 3.50
C SER A 139 5.55 2.39 3.51
N PRO A 140 5.47 3.54 4.22
CA PRO A 140 4.31 4.43 4.15
C PRO A 140 4.04 4.99 2.75
N HIS A 141 5.08 5.17 1.92
CA HIS A 141 4.93 5.73 0.59
C HIS A 141 4.25 4.75 -0.38
N ASP A 142 4.57 3.46 -0.25
CA ASP A 142 4.05 2.41 -1.13
C ASP A 142 2.74 1.79 -0.62
N HIS A 143 2.27 2.22 0.56
CA HIS A 143 1.05 1.73 1.21
C HIS A 143 -0.13 1.69 0.25
N TRP A 144 -0.44 2.82 -0.38
CA TRP A 144 -1.60 2.91 -1.26
C TRP A 144 -1.45 2.06 -2.51
N THR A 145 -0.25 2.04 -3.11
CA THR A 145 0.05 1.21 -4.28
C THR A 145 -0.22 -0.26 -4.00
N VAL A 146 0.21 -0.76 -2.83
CA VAL A 146 -0.07 -2.15 -2.44
C VAL A 146 -1.56 -2.38 -2.21
N VAL A 147 -2.26 -1.47 -1.52
CA VAL A 147 -3.71 -1.55 -1.32
C VAL A 147 -4.44 -1.64 -2.65
N GLU A 148 -4.06 -0.81 -3.62
CA GLU A 148 -4.66 -0.77 -4.96
C GLU A 148 -4.40 -2.05 -5.76
N VAL A 149 -3.19 -2.61 -5.68
CA VAL A 149 -2.86 -3.89 -6.32
C VAL A 149 -3.68 -5.03 -5.73
N LEU A 150 -3.79 -5.11 -4.40
CA LEU A 150 -4.58 -6.14 -3.73
C LEU A 150 -6.09 -5.97 -3.98
N ALA A 151 -6.61 -4.74 -4.01
CA ALA A 151 -7.99 -4.46 -4.36
C ALA A 151 -8.31 -4.86 -5.81
N THR A 152 -7.41 -4.54 -6.73
CA THR A 152 -7.52 -4.94 -8.14
C THR A 152 -7.44 -6.45 -8.30
N PHE A 153 -6.58 -7.11 -7.52
CA PHE A 153 -6.51 -8.56 -7.47
C PHE A 153 -7.85 -9.17 -7.05
N VAL A 154 -8.44 -8.70 -5.94
CA VAL A 154 -9.75 -9.14 -5.45
C VAL A 154 -10.81 -8.92 -6.53
N ARG A 155 -10.97 -7.70 -7.06
CA ARG A 155 -11.99 -7.42 -8.09
C ARG A 155 -11.87 -8.32 -9.33
N ARG A 156 -10.66 -8.67 -9.73
CA ARG A 156 -10.43 -9.54 -10.89
C ARG A 156 -10.71 -11.01 -10.61
N HIS A 157 -10.36 -11.51 -9.43
CA HIS A 157 -10.46 -12.94 -9.09
C HIS A 157 -11.77 -13.30 -8.38
N ALA A 158 -12.50 -12.28 -7.93
CA ALA A 158 -13.84 -12.38 -7.37
C ALA A 158 -14.85 -11.64 -8.26
N ALA A 159 -14.64 -11.56 -9.58
CA ALA A 159 -15.62 -10.94 -10.45
C ALA A 159 -16.89 -11.80 -10.51
N ARG A 160 -18.07 -11.18 -10.34
CA ARG A 160 -19.34 -11.87 -10.52
C ARG A 160 -19.50 -12.28 -11.99
N LEU A 161 -19.69 -13.58 -12.26
CA LEU A 161 -19.96 -14.06 -13.61
C LEU A 161 -21.37 -13.63 -14.05
N GLU A 162 -21.48 -12.96 -15.20
CA GLU A 162 -22.76 -12.59 -15.78
C GLU A 162 -23.61 -13.85 -16.03
N GLY A 163 -24.77 -13.95 -15.37
CA GLY A 163 -25.71 -15.06 -15.50
C GLY A 163 -25.84 -15.98 -14.28
N GLU A 164 -24.98 -15.87 -13.27
CA GLU A 164 -25.22 -16.53 -11.98
C GLU A 164 -26.30 -15.78 -11.18
N SER A 165 -27.49 -16.38 -11.17
CA SER A 165 -28.60 -15.99 -10.30
C SER A 165 -28.15 -15.97 -8.85
N ALA A 166 -28.58 -14.95 -8.09
CA ALA A 166 -28.27 -14.79 -6.65
C ALA A 166 -28.66 -15.99 -5.77
N ASP A 167 -29.46 -16.91 -6.32
CA ASP A 167 -30.07 -18.04 -5.64
C ASP A 167 -29.46 -19.42 -5.98
N SER A 168 -28.55 -19.50 -6.97
CA SER A 168 -28.13 -20.79 -7.56
C SER A 168 -26.91 -21.47 -6.92
N GLY A 169 -26.49 -21.11 -5.70
CA GLY A 169 -25.36 -21.76 -5.08
C GLY A 169 -25.29 -21.62 -3.57
N SER A 170 -25.03 -22.74 -2.89
CA SER A 170 -24.53 -22.74 -1.51
C SER A 170 -23.38 -21.72 -1.41
N PRO A 171 -23.30 -20.92 -0.35
CA PRO A 171 -22.24 -19.95 -0.16
C PRO A 171 -20.89 -20.66 -0.18
N THR A 172 -20.18 -20.54 -1.30
CA THR A 172 -18.80 -20.95 -1.40
C THR A 172 -17.96 -19.79 -0.88
N PRO A 173 -17.15 -19.99 0.18
CA PRO A 173 -16.21 -18.97 0.61
C PRO A 173 -15.33 -18.53 -0.56
N PRO A 174 -14.75 -17.31 -0.52
CA PRO A 174 -13.85 -16.85 -1.56
C PRO A 174 -12.67 -17.82 -1.70
N ALA A 175 -12.08 -17.87 -2.90
CA ALA A 175 -10.85 -18.59 -3.12
C ALA A 175 -9.76 -18.15 -2.11
N VAL A 176 -8.87 -19.06 -1.73
CA VAL A 176 -7.91 -18.87 -0.62
C VAL A 176 -7.03 -17.61 -0.82
N ASP A 177 -6.68 -17.31 -2.06
CA ASP A 177 -5.94 -16.12 -2.47
C ASP A 177 -6.77 -14.83 -2.35
N VAL A 178 -8.03 -14.85 -2.79
CA VAL A 178 -8.98 -13.73 -2.59
C VAL A 178 -9.16 -13.47 -1.09
N GLN A 179 -9.42 -14.50 -0.30
CA GLN A 179 -9.56 -14.38 1.14
C GLN A 179 -8.27 -13.87 1.81
N SER A 180 -7.10 -14.30 1.34
CA SER A 180 -5.81 -13.81 1.83
C SER A 180 -5.63 -12.31 1.54
N ALA A 181 -5.98 -11.87 0.32
CA ALA A 181 -5.92 -10.46 -0.05
C ALA A 181 -6.88 -9.62 0.80
N LEU A 182 -8.12 -10.08 1.01
CA LEU A 182 -9.08 -9.44 1.91
C LEU A 182 -8.56 -9.36 3.34
N THR A 183 -7.98 -10.43 3.87
CA THR A 183 -7.38 -10.44 5.21
C THR A 183 -6.27 -9.39 5.35
N VAL A 184 -5.38 -9.29 4.37
CA VAL A 184 -4.32 -8.27 4.35
C VAL A 184 -4.90 -6.86 4.28
N LEU A 185 -5.89 -6.63 3.42
CA LEU A 185 -6.58 -5.35 3.31
C LEU A 185 -7.27 -4.96 4.63
N CYS A 186 -7.93 -5.91 5.30
CA CYS A 186 -8.65 -5.70 6.56
C CYS A 186 -7.73 -5.33 7.73
N ARG A 187 -6.51 -5.87 7.79
CA ARG A 187 -5.56 -5.60 8.90
C ARG A 187 -4.45 -4.61 8.55
N ARG A 188 -4.57 -3.91 7.42
CA ARG A 188 -3.55 -2.98 6.94
C ARG A 188 -3.24 -1.87 7.97
N PRO A 189 -2.01 -1.31 7.98
CA PRO A 189 -1.65 -0.22 8.88
C PRO A 189 -2.61 0.97 8.75
N ARG A 190 -3.13 1.46 9.88
CA ARG A 190 -4.02 2.62 9.90
C ARG A 190 -3.23 3.89 9.60
N ARG A 191 -3.37 4.40 8.37
CA ARG A 191 -2.73 5.61 7.88
C ARG A 191 -3.78 6.50 7.22
N PRO A 192 -3.56 7.83 7.13
CA PRO A 192 -4.44 8.69 6.34
C PRO A 192 -4.45 8.24 4.87
N GLU A 193 -5.61 7.81 4.38
CA GLU A 193 -5.81 7.41 2.99
C GLU A 193 -6.53 8.54 2.24
N THR A 194 -5.91 9.03 1.16
CA THR A 194 -6.49 10.06 0.28
C THR A 194 -7.47 9.47 -0.74
N HIS A 195 -7.39 8.17 -0.98
CA HIS A 195 -8.18 7.44 -1.95
C HIS A 195 -9.08 6.42 -1.23
N THR A 196 -10.17 6.04 -1.88
CA THR A 196 -11.12 5.06 -1.36
C THR A 196 -10.78 3.67 -1.85
N LEU A 197 -10.77 2.69 -0.94
CA LEU A 197 -10.62 1.27 -1.31
C LEU A 197 -11.85 0.86 -2.12
N ASP A 198 -11.65 0.24 -3.27
CA ASP A 198 -12.73 -0.14 -4.18
C ASP A 198 -12.74 -1.64 -4.44
N LEU A 199 -13.81 -2.27 -3.95
CA LEU A 199 -14.15 -3.68 -4.08
C LEU A 199 -15.52 -3.86 -4.78
N SER A 200 -15.98 -2.84 -5.51
CA SER A 200 -17.27 -2.86 -6.22
C SER A 200 -17.36 -4.01 -7.23
N GLY A 201 -18.57 -4.52 -7.43
CA GLY A 201 -18.87 -5.62 -8.37
C GLY A 201 -18.25 -6.97 -8.01
N SER A 202 -17.66 -7.11 -6.82
CA SER A 202 -17.01 -8.35 -6.39
C SER A 202 -18.01 -9.34 -5.77
N ASP A 203 -17.79 -10.62 -6.00
CA ASP A 203 -18.43 -11.74 -5.33
C ASP A 203 -17.61 -12.16 -4.11
N LEU A 204 -18.05 -11.67 -2.95
CA LEU A 204 -17.43 -11.84 -1.65
C LEU A 204 -18.34 -12.67 -0.72
N ARG A 205 -19.14 -13.59 -1.30
CA ARG A 205 -20.01 -14.49 -0.54
C ARG A 205 -19.21 -15.27 0.50
N GLY A 206 -19.67 -15.25 1.75
CA GLY A 206 -19.00 -15.95 2.85
C GLY A 206 -17.60 -15.43 3.20
N ALA A 207 -17.20 -14.25 2.71
CA ALA A 207 -15.89 -13.68 3.02
C ALA A 207 -15.73 -13.39 4.52
N ALA A 208 -14.57 -13.75 5.08
CA ALA A 208 -14.24 -13.49 6.48
C ALA A 208 -13.48 -12.16 6.61
N MET A 209 -14.15 -11.13 7.11
CA MET A 209 -13.65 -9.76 7.27
C MET A 209 -13.94 -9.19 8.68
N SER A 210 -14.21 -10.06 9.65
CA SER A 210 -14.48 -9.69 11.05
C SER A 210 -13.37 -8.79 11.62
N GLY A 211 -13.74 -7.70 12.26
CA GLY A 211 -12.82 -6.72 12.85
C GLY A 211 -11.99 -5.93 11.82
N GLY A 212 -12.31 -6.03 10.53
CA GLY A 212 -11.56 -5.39 9.45
C GLY A 212 -11.63 -3.87 9.48
N HIS A 213 -10.54 -3.21 9.11
CA HIS A 213 -10.47 -1.77 8.88
C HIS A 213 -10.84 -1.45 7.43
N LEU A 214 -12.10 -1.06 7.19
CA LEU A 214 -12.66 -0.84 5.85
C LEU A 214 -13.37 0.53 5.72
N PRO A 215 -12.89 1.64 6.33
CA PRO A 215 -13.59 2.91 6.26
C PRO A 215 -13.62 3.45 4.83
N ARG A 216 -14.76 4.00 4.43
CA ARG A 216 -14.99 4.59 3.09
C ARG A 216 -14.72 3.63 1.94
N THR A 217 -14.79 2.32 2.19
CA THR A 217 -14.64 1.29 1.14
C THR A 217 -15.88 1.25 0.27
N ARG A 218 -15.69 1.11 -1.04
CA ARG A 218 -16.77 0.92 -2.01
C ARG A 218 -17.02 -0.57 -2.24
N PHE A 219 -18.18 -1.03 -1.82
CA PHE A 219 -18.75 -2.36 -2.04
C PHE A 219 -19.94 -2.33 -3.01
N ASP A 220 -20.11 -1.24 -3.76
CA ASP A 220 -21.25 -1.06 -4.67
C ASP A 220 -21.42 -2.25 -5.62
N ASN A 221 -22.65 -2.73 -5.79
CA ASN A 221 -23.00 -3.89 -6.61
C ASN A 221 -22.26 -5.20 -6.25
N SER A 222 -21.65 -5.30 -5.08
CA SER A 222 -20.99 -6.54 -4.63
C SER A 222 -21.99 -7.54 -4.06
N CYS A 223 -21.63 -8.83 -4.08
CA CYS A 223 -22.35 -9.87 -3.35
C CYS A 223 -21.58 -10.22 -2.09
N LEU A 224 -22.12 -9.86 -0.94
CA LEU A 224 -21.60 -10.09 0.42
C LEU A 224 -22.52 -11.05 1.20
N LYS A 225 -23.33 -11.86 0.51
CA LYS A 225 -24.24 -12.83 1.14
C LYS A 225 -23.46 -13.70 2.12
N ARG A 226 -23.89 -13.73 3.38
CA ARG A 226 -23.25 -14.46 4.49
C ARG A 226 -21.79 -14.08 4.78
N ALA A 227 -21.32 -12.93 4.31
CA ALA A 227 -20.01 -12.42 4.70
C ALA A 227 -19.99 -12.11 6.21
N ASP A 228 -18.85 -12.35 6.84
CA ASP A 228 -18.63 -11.97 8.24
C ASP A 228 -17.89 -10.62 8.29
N LEU A 229 -18.64 -9.58 8.65
CA LEU A 229 -18.21 -8.21 8.87
C LEU A 229 -18.35 -7.81 10.35
N SER A 230 -18.47 -8.78 11.25
CA SER A 230 -18.68 -8.54 12.69
C SER A 230 -17.54 -7.69 13.26
N GLY A 231 -17.87 -6.60 13.95
CA GLY A 231 -16.89 -5.68 14.53
C GLY A 231 -16.05 -4.88 13.53
N ALA A 232 -16.35 -4.94 12.22
CA ALA A 232 -15.60 -4.20 11.21
C ALA A 232 -15.84 -2.69 11.31
N ASP A 233 -14.82 -1.90 10.98
CA ASP A 233 -14.90 -0.45 10.80
C ASP A 233 -15.30 -0.15 9.35
N LEU A 234 -16.58 0.12 9.13
CA LEU A 234 -17.22 0.39 7.84
C LEU A 234 -17.72 1.83 7.74
N ARG A 235 -17.14 2.75 8.52
CA ARG A 235 -17.56 4.16 8.55
C ARG A 235 -17.49 4.79 7.16
N GLY A 236 -18.60 5.37 6.71
CA GLY A 236 -18.70 5.98 5.39
C GLY A 236 -18.54 5.01 4.22
N ALA A 237 -18.58 3.70 4.45
CA ALA A 237 -18.51 2.70 3.38
C ALA A 237 -19.77 2.81 2.50
N SER A 238 -19.61 2.47 1.22
CA SER A 238 -20.70 2.47 0.25
C SER A 238 -21.04 1.03 -0.11
N PHE A 239 -22.32 0.69 0.00
CA PHE A 239 -22.94 -0.60 -0.30
C PHE A 239 -24.09 -0.41 -1.28
N LEU A 240 -24.01 0.60 -2.16
CA LEU A 240 -25.06 0.89 -3.13
C LEU A 240 -25.40 -0.40 -3.89
N THR A 241 -26.67 -0.80 -3.85
CA THR A 241 -27.17 -2.01 -4.52
C THR A 241 -26.42 -3.31 -4.20
N ALA A 242 -25.71 -3.37 -3.07
CA ALA A 242 -25.00 -4.57 -2.64
C ALA A 242 -25.95 -5.60 -2.00
N ASP A 243 -25.64 -6.87 -2.16
CA ASP A 243 -26.35 -7.98 -1.53
C ASP A 243 -25.64 -8.39 -0.24
N LEU A 244 -26.19 -8.01 0.91
CA LEU A 244 -25.75 -8.35 2.26
C LEU A 244 -26.68 -9.39 2.92
N THR A 245 -27.44 -10.16 2.14
CA THR A 245 -28.37 -11.17 2.65
C THR A 245 -27.66 -12.13 3.62
N GLU A 246 -28.23 -12.35 4.81
CA GLU A 246 -27.65 -13.21 5.86
C GLU A 246 -26.22 -12.80 6.33
N ALA A 247 -25.74 -11.59 6.02
CA ALA A 247 -24.42 -11.14 6.46
C ALA A 247 -24.35 -10.94 7.98
N LEU A 248 -23.18 -11.19 8.57
CA LEU A 248 -22.92 -10.93 9.99
C LEU A 248 -22.29 -9.55 10.14
N LEU A 249 -23.03 -8.59 10.71
CA LEU A 249 -22.62 -7.21 10.95
C LEU A 249 -22.64 -6.86 12.44
N VAL A 250 -22.61 -7.88 13.30
CA VAL A 250 -22.72 -7.74 14.77
C VAL A 250 -21.61 -6.83 15.29
N ASN A 251 -21.97 -5.82 16.09
CA ASN A 251 -21.05 -4.80 16.63
C ASN A 251 -20.21 -4.05 15.58
N SER A 252 -20.58 -4.08 14.30
CA SER A 252 -19.87 -3.33 13.26
C SER A 252 -20.14 -1.83 13.36
N ASN A 253 -19.24 -1.02 12.80
CA ASN A 253 -19.39 0.43 12.74
C ASN A 253 -19.71 0.88 11.32
N LEU A 254 -20.99 1.14 11.06
CA LEU A 254 -21.58 1.63 9.80
C LEU A 254 -21.96 3.12 9.89
N GLU A 255 -21.36 3.88 10.82
CA GLU A 255 -21.63 5.31 10.94
C GLU A 255 -21.35 6.03 9.61
N ASP A 256 -22.29 6.88 9.17
CA ASP A 256 -22.29 7.55 7.86
C ASP A 256 -22.25 6.62 6.63
N ALA A 257 -22.53 5.32 6.76
CA ALA A 257 -22.50 4.40 5.61
C ALA A 257 -23.65 4.64 4.63
N PHE A 258 -23.38 4.38 3.35
CA PHE A 258 -24.37 4.46 2.26
C PHE A 258 -24.87 3.06 1.92
N LEU A 259 -26.06 2.70 2.40
CA LEU A 259 -26.72 1.41 2.20
C LEU A 259 -27.91 1.51 1.23
N THR A 260 -27.89 2.53 0.36
CA THR A 260 -29.00 2.80 -0.55
C THR A 260 -29.26 1.60 -1.47
N ALA A 261 -30.50 1.12 -1.52
CA ALA A 261 -30.91 -0.06 -2.28
C ALA A 261 -30.13 -1.35 -1.97
N ALA A 262 -29.44 -1.43 -0.82
CA ALA A 262 -28.77 -2.64 -0.39
C ALA A 262 -29.80 -3.68 0.11
N ASP A 263 -29.55 -4.96 -0.15
CA ASP A 263 -30.35 -6.05 0.41
C ASP A 263 -29.70 -6.55 1.70
N LEU A 264 -30.25 -6.19 2.86
CA LEU A 264 -29.79 -6.68 4.16
C LEU A 264 -30.71 -7.78 4.70
N SER A 265 -31.54 -8.42 3.88
CA SER A 265 -32.51 -9.40 4.36
C SER A 265 -31.83 -10.48 5.22
N TRP A 266 -32.36 -10.74 6.41
CA TRP A 266 -31.83 -11.69 7.38
C TRP A 266 -30.41 -11.39 7.92
N ALA A 267 -29.87 -10.19 7.69
CA ALA A 267 -28.58 -9.80 8.23
C ALA A 267 -28.64 -9.59 9.76
N ALA A 268 -27.54 -9.95 10.43
CA ALA A 268 -27.39 -9.77 11.87
C ALA A 268 -26.69 -8.45 12.18
N LEU A 269 -27.45 -7.43 12.61
CA LEU A 269 -26.97 -6.09 12.94
C LEU A 269 -26.99 -5.80 14.44
N ALA A 270 -27.03 -6.84 15.27
CA ALA A 270 -27.08 -6.68 16.72
C ALA A 270 -25.88 -5.83 17.22
N GLY A 271 -26.15 -4.77 17.98
CA GLY A 271 -25.16 -3.82 18.48
C GLY A 271 -24.43 -2.99 17.40
N ALA A 272 -24.84 -3.07 16.13
CA ALA A 272 -24.22 -2.32 15.05
C ALA A 272 -24.49 -0.82 15.18
N ARG A 273 -23.52 0.01 14.76
CA ARG A 273 -23.65 1.47 14.76
C ARG A 273 -24.01 1.95 13.37
N LEU A 274 -25.26 2.34 13.17
CA LEU A 274 -25.80 2.90 11.92
C LEU A 274 -26.09 4.40 12.07
N ASP A 275 -25.42 5.08 13.00
CA ASP A 275 -25.62 6.52 13.24
C ASP A 275 -25.40 7.29 11.91
N ARG A 276 -26.40 8.06 11.46
CA ARG A 276 -26.43 8.81 10.18
C ARG A 276 -26.24 7.98 8.91
N ALA A 277 -26.45 6.66 8.97
CA ALA A 277 -26.42 5.82 7.78
C ALA A 277 -27.63 6.11 6.86
N SER A 278 -27.42 6.03 5.55
CA SER A 278 -28.48 6.14 4.55
C SER A 278 -28.98 4.75 4.18
N LEU A 279 -30.21 4.42 4.60
CA LEU A 279 -30.88 3.14 4.32
C LEU A 279 -31.99 3.29 3.26
N VAL A 280 -32.00 4.39 2.51
CA VAL A 280 -33.02 4.67 1.48
C VAL A 280 -33.15 3.50 0.51
N ALA A 281 -34.37 3.02 0.28
CA ALA A 281 -34.68 1.87 -0.57
C ALA A 281 -34.02 0.52 -0.16
N ALA A 282 -33.45 0.42 1.04
CA ALA A 282 -32.83 -0.82 1.51
C ALA A 282 -33.89 -1.88 1.88
N ARG A 283 -33.56 -3.15 1.69
CA ARG A 283 -34.41 -4.28 2.13
C ARG A 283 -33.93 -4.76 3.49
N LEU A 284 -34.82 -4.74 4.48
CA LEU A 284 -34.54 -5.05 5.88
C LEU A 284 -35.36 -6.24 6.39
N GLU A 285 -35.95 -7.05 5.50
CA GLU A 285 -36.76 -8.22 5.86
C GLU A 285 -36.00 -9.15 6.81
N GLY A 286 -36.54 -9.40 8.00
CA GLY A 286 -35.93 -10.32 8.97
C GLY A 286 -34.58 -9.89 9.55
N THR A 287 -34.13 -8.65 9.31
CA THR A 287 -32.91 -8.11 9.94
C THR A 287 -33.01 -8.08 11.46
N ILE A 288 -31.92 -8.42 12.13
CA ILE A 288 -31.82 -8.39 13.60
C ILE A 288 -31.18 -7.05 14.02
N LEU A 289 -31.99 -6.15 14.58
CA LEU A 289 -31.58 -4.80 15.01
C LEU A 289 -31.50 -4.63 16.54
N GLU A 290 -31.35 -5.73 17.28
CA GLU A 290 -31.20 -5.70 18.75
C GLU A 290 -30.02 -4.81 19.16
N ASP A 291 -30.28 -3.80 20.00
CA ASP A 291 -29.31 -2.79 20.45
C ASP A 291 -28.59 -2.02 19.32
N ALA A 292 -29.08 -2.10 18.08
CA ALA A 292 -28.52 -1.36 16.96
C ALA A 292 -28.80 0.14 17.11
N ARG A 293 -27.79 0.98 16.86
CA ARG A 293 -27.91 2.44 16.96
C ARG A 293 -28.28 3.04 15.62
N LEU A 294 -29.46 3.65 15.53
CA LEU A 294 -30.02 4.24 14.31
C LEU A 294 -30.13 5.78 14.40
N HIS A 295 -29.43 6.43 15.33
CA HIS A 295 -29.48 7.88 15.53
C HIS A 295 -29.24 8.66 14.23
N GLY A 296 -30.18 9.51 13.83
CA GLY A 296 -30.07 10.27 12.58
C GLY A 296 -30.04 9.43 11.30
N ALA A 297 -30.34 8.12 11.36
CA ALA A 297 -30.38 7.28 10.16
C ALA A 297 -31.55 7.67 9.27
N LEU A 298 -31.33 7.60 7.96
CA LEU A 298 -32.35 7.92 6.95
C LEU A 298 -33.02 6.63 6.51
N LEU A 299 -34.23 6.37 7.02
CA LEU A 299 -35.10 5.27 6.62
C LEU A 299 -36.33 5.80 5.84
N THR A 300 -36.23 7.00 5.29
CA THR A 300 -37.35 7.67 4.63
C THR A 300 -37.68 7.12 3.25
N PRO A 301 -38.92 7.34 2.78
CA PRO A 301 -39.39 6.89 1.47
C PRO A 301 -38.53 7.38 0.29
N PRO A 302 -38.55 6.67 -0.84
CA PRO A 302 -39.41 5.52 -1.11
C PRO A 302 -38.76 4.23 -0.59
N ASP A 303 -39.56 3.35 0.01
CA ASP A 303 -39.29 1.90 -0.04
C ASP A 303 -38.17 1.32 0.82
N VAL A 304 -37.99 1.72 2.09
CA VAL A 304 -37.39 0.75 3.04
C VAL A 304 -38.37 -0.42 3.15
N ASP A 305 -37.99 -1.57 2.59
CA ASP A 305 -38.85 -2.74 2.45
C ASP A 305 -38.58 -3.76 3.57
N GLY A 306 -39.60 -4.50 4.00
CA GLY A 306 -39.48 -5.56 5.01
C GLY A 306 -39.14 -5.11 6.43
N LEU A 307 -39.03 -3.80 6.72
CA LEU A 307 -38.84 -3.28 8.07
C LEU A 307 -40.14 -3.29 8.86
N THR A 308 -40.11 -3.84 10.08
CA THR A 308 -41.28 -3.96 10.95
C THR A 308 -41.09 -3.19 12.26
N ALA A 309 -42.22 -2.80 12.90
CA ALA A 309 -42.18 -2.18 14.23
C ALA A 309 -41.54 -3.09 15.31
N ALA A 310 -41.65 -4.41 15.15
CA ALA A 310 -41.03 -5.39 16.05
C ALA A 310 -39.49 -5.29 16.01
N GLN A 311 -38.89 -5.17 14.82
CA GLN A 311 -37.44 -5.00 14.66
C GLN A 311 -36.93 -3.69 15.28
N LEU A 312 -37.76 -2.65 15.28
CA LEU A 312 -37.42 -1.35 15.89
C LEU A 312 -37.65 -1.28 17.41
N THR A 313 -38.26 -2.30 18.01
CA THR A 313 -38.62 -2.27 19.45
C THR A 313 -37.37 -2.30 20.34
N THR A 314 -36.32 -2.99 19.90
CA THR A 314 -35.05 -3.15 20.61
C THR A 314 -33.93 -2.27 20.03
N ALA A 315 -34.21 -1.49 19.00
CA ALA A 315 -33.23 -0.60 18.38
C ALA A 315 -33.19 0.76 19.09
N LEU A 316 -32.03 1.40 19.09
CA LEU A 316 -31.79 2.70 19.70
C LEU A 316 -32.00 3.81 18.67
N LEU A 317 -33.08 4.57 18.84
CA LEU A 317 -33.55 5.62 17.93
C LEU A 317 -33.53 6.98 18.63
N ASP A 318 -33.42 8.07 17.87
CA ASP A 318 -33.58 9.45 18.34
C ASP A 318 -34.52 10.29 17.47
N ASP A 319 -34.74 11.54 17.86
CA ASP A 319 -35.60 12.48 17.15
C ASP A 319 -35.07 12.85 15.76
N ALA A 320 -33.80 12.61 15.49
CA ALA A 320 -33.19 12.83 14.17
C ALA A 320 -33.40 11.64 13.23
N THR A 321 -33.84 10.50 13.74
CA THR A 321 -34.04 9.29 12.94
C THR A 321 -35.28 9.43 12.07
N GLU A 322 -35.11 9.35 10.75
CA GLU A 322 -36.23 9.53 9.82
C GLU A 322 -36.87 8.18 9.48
N LEU A 323 -38.05 7.88 10.04
CA LEU A 323 -38.77 6.62 9.82
C LEU A 323 -39.74 6.67 8.63
N PRO A 324 -40.06 5.52 8.00
CA PRO A 324 -41.16 5.42 7.04
C PRO A 324 -42.49 5.87 7.66
N SER A 325 -43.36 6.49 6.87
CA SER A 325 -44.65 7.02 7.33
C SER A 325 -45.58 6.00 8.01
N HIS A 326 -45.46 4.72 7.65
CA HIS A 326 -46.23 3.63 8.27
C HIS A 326 -45.68 3.16 9.64
N LEU A 327 -44.43 3.52 9.97
CA LEU A 327 -43.77 3.24 11.26
C LEU A 327 -43.57 4.50 12.11
N ALA A 328 -43.70 5.68 11.51
CA ALA A 328 -43.71 6.96 12.21
C ALA A 328 -44.96 7.02 13.11
N THR A 329 -44.80 6.68 14.38
CA THR A 329 -45.85 6.91 15.39
C THR A 329 -46.20 8.40 15.45
N PRO A 330 -47.48 8.78 15.58
CA PRO A 330 -47.83 10.17 15.81
C PRO A 330 -47.20 10.63 17.13
N SER A 331 -46.53 11.76 17.06
CA SER A 331 -45.81 12.46 18.13
C SER A 331 -46.47 12.37 19.51
N GLY A 332 -45.69 11.93 20.51
CA GLY A 332 -46.05 11.97 21.93
C GLY A 332 -44.80 11.93 22.83
N PRO A 333 -44.75 12.70 23.93
CA PRO A 333 -43.54 13.06 24.67
C PRO A 333 -42.95 11.95 25.58
N ASP A 334 -43.31 10.68 25.37
CA ASP A 334 -43.19 9.64 26.41
C ASP A 334 -41.99 8.67 26.24
N ARG A 335 -41.08 8.93 25.28
CA ARG A 335 -39.87 8.10 25.10
C ARG A 335 -38.66 8.55 25.93
N ALA A 336 -38.69 9.71 26.57
CA ALA A 336 -37.60 10.22 27.41
C ALA A 336 -37.47 9.51 28.78
N ALA A 337 -38.33 8.53 29.11
CA ALA A 337 -38.38 7.91 30.43
C ALA A 337 -37.73 6.51 30.53
N ARG A 338 -37.01 6.05 29.50
CA ARG A 338 -36.33 4.75 29.54
C ARG A 338 -34.89 4.86 29.00
N ALA A 339 -34.03 5.39 29.86
CA ALA A 339 -32.58 5.21 29.82
C ALA A 339 -32.14 4.56 31.14
#